data_AF-A0A453G0L9-F1
#
_entry.id   AF-A0A453G0L9-F1
#
_cell.length_a   1.000
_cell.length_b   1.000
_cell.length_c   1.000
_cell.angle_alpha   90.00
_cell.angle_beta   90.00
_cell.angle_gamma   90.00
#
_symmetry.space_group_name_H-M   'P 1'
#
loop_
_entity.id
_entity.type
_entity.pdbx_description
1 polymer ?
#
loop_
_entity_poly.entity_id
_entity_poly.type
_entity_poly.pdbx_seq_one_letter_code
_entity_poly.pdbx_strand_id
1 'polypeptide(L)'
;VVIGKRFHSCCVVVKNMQRCIYAIPSSSVFPRDTISRIEKNSTSSDASPSLRATLHELSSGLKSEIADKFSDLNVSNFVMTPVKRNYAFERTDVPIGEQYVLKINYPYKNPAVPADLRG
;
A
#
# COMPACT_ATOMS: atom_id res chain seq x y z
N VAL A 1 4.74 -29.27 -17.12
CA VAL A 1 4.37 -30.61 -16.60
C VAL A 1 5.28 -31.62 -17.28
N VAL A 2 6.09 -32.35 -16.52
CA VAL A 2 6.97 -33.39 -17.09
C VAL A 2 6.19 -34.69 -17.06
N ILE A 3 5.78 -35.16 -18.24
CA ILE A 3 5.21 -36.49 -18.44
C ILE A 3 6.24 -37.24 -19.27
N GLY A 4 6.91 -38.22 -18.67
CA GLY A 4 7.92 -39.05 -19.35
C GLY A 4 9.05 -38.27 -20.05
N LYS A 5 10.02 -37.73 -19.31
CA LYS A 5 11.27 -37.09 -19.80
C LYS A 5 11.14 -36.06 -20.95
N ARG A 6 9.93 -35.62 -21.30
CA ARG A 6 9.66 -34.66 -22.38
C ARG A 6 8.91 -33.45 -21.84
N PHE A 7 9.25 -32.29 -22.36
CA PHE A 7 8.53 -31.05 -22.08
C PHE A 7 7.32 -30.93 -23.00
N HIS A 8 6.24 -30.41 -22.45
CA HIS A 8 5.00 -30.15 -23.17
C HIS A 8 4.58 -28.70 -22.96
N SER A 9 3.93 -28.11 -23.98
CA SER A 9 3.27 -26.81 -23.83
C SER A 9 2.20 -26.88 -22.75
N CYS A 10 2.15 -25.88 -21.89
CA CYS A 10 1.17 -25.77 -20.80
C CYS A 10 0.65 -24.33 -20.73
N CYS A 11 -0.64 -24.16 -20.47
CA CYS A 11 -1.25 -22.87 -20.20
C CYS A 11 -1.67 -22.80 -18.73
N VAL A 12 -1.28 -21.71 -18.05
CA VAL A 12 -1.68 -21.45 -16.66
C VAL A 12 -2.44 -20.14 -16.64
N VAL A 13 -3.67 -20.18 -16.13
CA VAL A 13 -4.52 -19.00 -15.98
C VAL A 13 -4.40 -18.47 -14.56
N VAL A 14 -3.77 -17.32 -14.39
CA VAL A 14 -3.71 -16.60 -13.11
C VAL A 14 -4.96 -15.75 -12.97
N LYS A 15 -5.78 -16.05 -11.96
CA LYS A 15 -7.03 -15.33 -11.66
C LYS A 15 -6.83 -14.43 -10.44
N ASN A 16 -7.77 -13.50 -10.25
CA ASN A 16 -7.86 -12.62 -9.08
C ASN A 16 -6.65 -11.71 -8.87
N MET A 17 -6.06 -11.22 -9.97
CA MET A 17 -5.08 -10.13 -9.87
C MET A 17 -5.72 -8.88 -9.28
N GLN A 18 -5.01 -8.24 -8.37
CA GLN A 18 -5.42 -7.01 -7.72
C GLN A 18 -4.65 -5.82 -8.31
N ARG A 19 -5.32 -4.67 -8.40
CA ARG A 19 -4.65 -3.38 -8.55
C ARG A 19 -3.97 -3.05 -7.23
N CYS A 20 -2.78 -2.48 -7.31
CA CYS A 20 -2.00 -2.05 -6.17
C CYS A 20 -1.58 -0.60 -6.39
N ILE A 21 -2.03 0.30 -5.52
CA ILE A 21 -1.67 1.71 -5.56
C ILE A 21 -1.12 2.16 -4.21
N TYR A 22 -0.43 3.28 -4.20
CA TYR A 22 0.14 3.89 -3.00
C TYR A 22 -0.41 5.32 -2.86
N ALA A 23 -1.10 5.60 -1.76
CA ALA A 23 -1.45 6.96 -1.41
C ALA A 23 -0.28 7.61 -0.67
N ILE A 24 0.15 8.77 -1.15
CA ILE A 24 1.20 9.58 -0.55
C ILE A 24 0.53 10.53 0.44
N PRO A 25 0.71 10.35 1.75
CA PRO A 25 0.04 11.16 2.75
C PRO A 25 0.72 12.52 2.91
N SER A 26 0.01 13.47 3.53
CA SER A 26 0.64 14.67 4.09
C SER A 26 1.64 14.28 5.19
N SER A 27 2.61 15.17 5.44
CA SER A 27 3.65 14.96 6.47
C SER A 27 3.09 14.83 7.90
N SER A 28 1.84 15.24 8.14
CA SER A 28 1.17 15.15 9.44
C SER A 28 0.66 13.74 9.77
N VAL A 29 0.38 12.88 8.78
CA VAL A 29 -0.15 11.52 9.03
C VAL A 29 0.92 10.61 9.63
N PHE A 30 2.16 10.71 9.13
CA PHE A 30 3.31 9.96 9.65
C PHE A 30 4.44 10.92 10.07
N PRO A 31 4.33 11.58 11.24
CA PRO A 31 5.35 12.51 11.71
C PRO A 31 6.69 11.80 11.92
N ARG A 32 7.76 12.32 11.31
CA ARG A 32 9.11 11.71 11.34
C ARG A 32 9.61 11.43 12.75
N ASP A 33 9.35 12.33 13.70
CA ASP A 33 9.79 12.16 15.10
C ASP A 33 9.08 10.99 15.79
N THR A 34 7.76 10.90 15.61
CA THR A 34 6.93 9.83 16.13
C THR A 34 7.33 8.49 15.54
N ILE A 35 7.49 8.43 14.21
CA ILE A 35 7.93 7.22 13.51
C ILE A 35 9.32 6.77 13.97
N SER A 36 10.29 7.70 14.04
CA SER A 36 11.66 7.39 14.47
C SER A 36 11.71 6.82 15.89
N ARG A 37 10.85 7.30 16.80
CA ARG A 37 10.72 6.75 18.16
C ARG A 37 10.13 5.33 18.13
N ILE A 38 9.06 5.12 17.36
CA ILE A 38 8.38 3.83 17.26
C ILE A 38 9.30 2.76 16.63
N GLU A 39 10.08 3.13 15.60
CA GLU A 39 11.05 2.23 14.96
C GLU A 39 12.20 1.85 15.90
N LYS A 40 12.76 2.82 16.63
CA LYS A 40 13.83 2.56 17.63
C LYS A 40 13.36 1.64 18.76
N ASN A 41 12.09 1.71 19.15
CA ASN A 41 11.52 0.85 20.17
C ASN A 41 11.19 -0.57 19.66
N SER A 42 11.33 -0.83 18.36
CA SER A 42 10.95 -2.08 17.71
C SER A 42 12.15 -2.92 17.24
N THR A 43 13.35 -2.66 17.77
CA THR A 43 14.61 -3.30 17.37
C THR A 43 14.68 -4.78 17.79
N SER A 44 13.99 -5.66 17.06
CA SER A 44 14.31 -7.09 16.93
C SER A 44 13.40 -7.73 15.88
N SER A 45 13.84 -7.78 14.61
CA SER A 45 13.45 -8.67 13.48
C SER A 45 11.97 -9.02 13.17
N ASP A 46 11.02 -8.70 14.02
CA ASP A 46 9.58 -8.80 13.84
C ASP A 46 9.03 -7.39 14.01
N ALA A 47 8.41 -6.87 12.95
CA ALA A 47 7.60 -5.66 13.06
C ALA A 47 6.53 -5.94 14.14
N SER A 48 6.78 -5.46 15.35
CA SER A 48 5.97 -5.77 16.52
C SER A 48 4.50 -5.48 16.20
N PRO A 49 3.56 -6.35 16.62
CA PRO A 49 2.13 -6.07 16.43
C PRO A 49 1.73 -4.68 16.94
N SER A 50 2.44 -4.15 17.94
CA SER A 50 2.29 -2.78 18.43
C SER A 50 2.69 -1.72 17.40
N LEU A 51 3.83 -1.82 16.72
CA LEU A 51 4.22 -0.87 15.66
C LEU A 51 3.18 -0.85 14.53
N ARG A 52 2.70 -2.03 14.12
CA ARG A 52 1.62 -2.13 13.12
C ARG A 52 0.34 -1.48 13.62
N ALA A 53 -0.07 -1.75 14.85
CA ALA A 53 -1.28 -1.14 15.43
C ALA A 53 -1.19 0.38 15.44
N THR A 54 -0.06 0.94 15.91
CA THR A 54 0.15 2.39 15.94
C THR A 54 0.17 3.01 14.55
N LEU A 55 0.82 2.38 13.57
CA LEU A 55 0.76 2.86 12.18
C LEU A 55 -0.66 2.82 11.61
N HIS A 56 -1.44 1.79 11.98
CA HIS A 56 -2.83 1.69 11.58
C HIS A 56 -3.70 2.76 12.22
N GLU A 57 -3.44 3.12 13.48
CA GLU A 57 -4.10 4.18 14.23
C GLU A 57 -3.79 5.57 13.66
N LEU A 58 -2.50 5.88 13.44
CA LEU A 58 -2.05 7.14 12.83
C LEU A 58 -2.66 7.37 11.44
N SER A 59 -2.87 6.30 10.68
CA SER A 59 -3.47 6.36 9.34
C SER A 59 -5.00 6.24 9.32
N SER A 60 -5.67 6.18 10.47
CA SER A 60 -7.13 5.98 10.53
C SER A 60 -7.91 7.06 9.77
N GLY A 61 -7.58 8.34 9.99
CA GLY A 61 -8.23 9.46 9.29
C GLY A 61 -8.05 9.38 7.77
N LEU A 62 -6.82 9.11 7.31
CA LEU A 62 -6.53 8.93 5.89
C LEU A 62 -7.27 7.73 5.27
N LYS A 63 -7.40 6.62 6.02
CA LYS A 63 -8.15 5.46 5.54
C LYS A 63 -9.63 5.78 5.35
N SER A 64 -10.22 6.55 6.27
CA SER A 64 -11.61 6.98 6.15
C SER A 64 -11.81 7.87 4.92
N GLU A 65 -10.94 8.88 4.72
CA GLU A 65 -11.00 9.77 3.57
C GLU A 65 -10.89 9.01 2.24
N ILE A 66 -9.96 8.06 2.15
CA ILE A 66 -9.80 7.23 0.94
C ILE A 66 -11.01 6.30 0.76
N ALA A 67 -11.59 5.78 1.84
CA ALA A 67 -12.78 4.93 1.75
C ALA A 67 -13.97 5.71 1.18
N ASP A 68 -14.15 6.97 1.59
CA ASP A 68 -15.20 7.85 1.06
C ASP A 68 -14.99 8.12 -0.44
N LYS A 69 -13.78 8.53 -0.85
CA LYS A 69 -13.44 8.74 -2.27
C LYS A 69 -13.59 7.46 -3.10
N PHE A 70 -13.23 6.31 -2.55
CA PHE A 70 -13.35 5.03 -3.24
C PHE A 70 -14.81 4.61 -3.42
N SER A 71 -15.66 4.93 -2.44
CA SER A 71 -17.11 4.75 -2.54
C SER A 71 -17.68 5.55 -3.71
N ASP A 72 -17.30 6.83 -3.85
CA ASP A 72 -17.73 7.69 -4.97
C ASP A 72 -17.29 7.14 -6.34
N LEU A 73 -16.15 6.46 -6.37
CA LEU A 73 -15.59 5.83 -7.57
C LEU A 73 -16.08 4.39 -7.80
N ASN A 74 -17.05 3.90 -7.02
CA ASN A 74 -17.55 2.52 -7.07
C ASN A 74 -16.45 1.45 -6.90
N VAL A 75 -15.45 1.74 -6.07
CA VAL A 75 -14.39 0.79 -5.71
C VAL A 75 -14.71 0.18 -4.35
N SER A 76 -14.89 -1.14 -4.31
CA SER A 76 -15.19 -1.91 -3.10
C SER A 76 -14.15 -2.99 -2.81
N ASN A 77 -14.24 -3.65 -1.65
CA ASN A 77 -13.40 -4.80 -1.27
C ASN A 77 -11.89 -4.49 -1.33
N PHE A 78 -11.51 -3.27 -0.93
CA PHE A 78 -10.13 -2.85 -0.87
C PHE A 78 -9.50 -3.13 0.50
N VAL A 79 -8.18 -3.32 0.50
CA VAL A 79 -7.38 -3.49 1.72
C VAL A 79 -6.33 -2.39 1.78
N MET A 80 -6.29 -1.66 2.90
CA MET A 80 -5.33 -0.59 3.14
C MET A 80 -4.30 -0.98 4.21
N THR A 81 -3.02 -0.81 3.92
CA THR A 81 -1.93 -1.18 4.84
C THR A 81 -0.81 -0.14 4.81
N PRO A 82 -0.45 0.47 5.95
CA PRO A 82 0.74 1.32 6.04
C PRO A 82 1.99 0.49 5.75
N VAL A 83 2.85 0.98 4.86
CA VAL A 83 4.09 0.31 4.48
C VAL A 83 5.21 1.33 4.29
N LYS A 84 6.45 0.89 4.54
CA LYS A 84 7.64 1.68 4.28
C LYS A 84 8.06 1.53 2.81
N ARG A 85 8.32 2.64 2.11
CA ARG A 85 8.72 2.68 0.71
C ARG A 85 9.77 3.77 0.47
N ASN A 86 10.69 3.48 -0.44
CA ASN A 86 11.70 4.43 -0.92
C ASN A 86 11.26 4.98 -2.28
N TYR A 87 11.42 6.29 -2.48
CA TYR A 87 11.15 6.97 -3.74
C TYR A 87 12.36 7.82 -4.16
N ALA A 88 12.78 7.73 -5.41
CA ALA A 88 13.97 8.43 -5.92
C ALA A 88 13.83 8.81 -7.40
N PHE A 89 12.62 9.17 -7.82
CA PHE A 89 12.30 9.52 -9.21
C PHE A 89 11.92 11.00 -9.34
N GLU A 90 11.54 11.43 -10.54
CA GLU A 90 11.42 12.82 -10.97
C GLU A 90 10.23 13.61 -10.41
N ARG A 91 9.24 12.97 -9.78
CA ARG A 91 8.08 13.72 -9.26
C ARG A 91 8.48 14.53 -8.02
N THR A 92 8.36 15.84 -8.14
CA THR A 92 8.67 16.78 -7.05
C THR A 92 7.59 16.83 -5.95
N ASP A 93 6.40 16.31 -6.22
CA ASP A 93 5.30 16.27 -5.25
C ASP A 93 5.33 15.02 -4.35
N VAL A 94 6.30 14.12 -4.56
CA VAL A 94 6.53 12.95 -3.70
C VAL A 94 7.87 13.11 -2.98
N PRO A 95 7.93 12.98 -1.64
CA PRO A 95 9.19 13.09 -0.93
C PRO A 95 10.21 12.06 -1.40
N ILE A 96 11.46 12.50 -1.61
CA ILE A 96 12.57 11.60 -1.93
C ILE A 96 13.04 10.89 -0.67
N GLY A 97 13.41 9.62 -0.81
CA GLY A 97 13.91 8.78 0.26
C GLY A 97 12.83 7.87 0.85
N GLU A 98 13.14 7.33 2.03
CA GLU A 98 12.31 6.36 2.72
C GLU A 98 11.20 7.04 3.54
N GLN A 99 9.97 6.57 3.37
CA GLN A 99 8.79 7.12 4.04
C GLN A 99 7.70 6.06 4.22
N TYR A 100 6.77 6.30 5.14
CA TYR A 100 5.56 5.51 5.27
C TYR A 100 4.47 6.03 4.32
N VAL A 101 3.87 5.11 3.57
CA VAL A 101 2.77 5.36 2.64
C VAL A 101 1.65 4.36 2.89
N LEU A 102 0.45 4.65 2.39
CA LEU A 102 -0.69 3.73 2.52
C LEU A 102 -0.84 2.91 1.23
N LYS A 103 -0.52 1.61 1.31
CA LYS A 103 -0.73 0.65 0.21
C LYS A 103 -2.20 0.27 0.15
N ILE A 104 -2.82 0.37 -1.02
CA ILE A 104 -4.21 0.02 -1.25
C ILE A 104 -4.26 -1.07 -2.33
N ASN A 105 -4.87 -2.21 -2.01
CA ASN A 105 -5.08 -3.30 -2.96
C ASN A 105 -6.58 -3.52 -3.18
N TYR A 106 -7.00 -3.68 -4.42
CA TYR A 106 -8.41 -3.91 -4.75
C TYR A 106 -8.56 -4.72 -6.05
N PRO A 107 -9.70 -5.40 -6.28
CA PRO A 107 -9.88 -6.25 -7.46
C PRO A 107 -9.68 -5.50 -8.78
N TYR A 108 -9.00 -6.11 -9.75
CA TYR A 108 -8.83 -5.51 -11.09
C TYR A 108 -10.17 -5.22 -11.80
N LYS A 109 -11.22 -5.97 -11.45
CA LYS A 109 -12.58 -5.80 -11.97
C LYS A 109 -13.23 -4.46 -11.59
N ASN A 110 -12.77 -3.83 -10.52
CA ASN A 110 -13.25 -2.50 -10.14
C ASN A 110 -12.62 -1.44 -11.06
N PRO A 111 -13.28 -0.28 -11.21
CA PRO A 111 -12.76 0.81 -12.04
C PRO A 111 -11.36 1.25 -11.59
N ALA A 112 -10.54 1.64 -12.56
CA ALA A 112 -9.24 2.24 -12.27
C ALA A 112 -9.45 3.65 -11.70
N VAL A 113 -8.78 3.96 -10.60
CA VAL A 113 -8.75 5.32 -10.06
C VAL A 113 -7.99 6.28 -11.01
N PRO A 114 -8.37 7.56 -11.10
CA PRO A 114 -7.62 8.56 -11.87
C PRO A 114 -6.17 8.67 -11.42
N ALA A 115 -5.24 8.85 -12.36
CA ALA A 115 -3.81 8.95 -12.07
C ALA A 115 -3.43 10.22 -11.30
N ASP A 116 -4.26 11.25 -11.42
CA ASP A 116 -4.14 12.58 -10.81
C ASP A 116 -5.06 12.75 -9.60
N LEU A 117 -5.67 11.68 -9.08
CA LEU A 117 -6.54 11.72 -7.90
C LEU A 117 -5.79 12.33 -6.71
N ARG A 118 -6.40 13.37 -6.12
CA ARG A 118 -5.90 14.08 -4.93
C ARG A 118 -6.97 14.12 -3.82
N GLY A 119 -6.48 14.32 -2.59
CA GLY A 119 -7.22 14.44 -1.34
C GLY A 119 -7.16 15.85 -0.81
#